data_AF-A0A7C9RBY8-F1
#
_entry.id   AF-A0A7C9RBY8-F1
#
_cell.length_a   1.000
_cell.length_b   1.000
_cell.length_c   1.000
_cell.angle_alpha   90.00
_cell.angle_beta   90.00
_cell.angle_gamma   90.00
#
_symmetry.space_group_name_H-M   'P 1'
#
loop_
_entity.id
_entity.type
_entity.pdbx_description
1 polymer ?
#
loop_
_entity_poly.entity_id
_entity_poly.type
_entity_poly.pdbx_seq_one_letter_code
_entity_poly.pdbx_strand_id
1 'polypeptide(L)'
;LGGADTLIGGLGSDTADYTASTAGIIINLEAGTAAGGHAEGDTLTGIENLNGSAFDDTLTGTDAGANTLNGGVGNDVLAGLEGADTLDGGSGSDTADYTTSTAGVIISLEAGTAAGGHAEGDVLTSIENLTGSAYADTLTGTDAGANRLAGGAGNDLLDGLGGNDTLIGGTGDDIFIVSSTGDRVIEVAGEGRDTIRSSVDWTVGVTVERLELQGSGNLTGNGNGFDNTVGGNSGDNILRGGSGVDTIAGYLGNDRLVGGEGRDTFVFNSVLGPDNIDTITDYTIADDMILLENGIFAGLVEGMLAATAFHIGTAAHDASDRIIFNSTTGGLFFDKDGLGGIDAIQFATVTPGLAINAGEFFVV
;
A
#
# COMPACT_ATOMS: atom_id res chain seq x y z
N LEU A 1 -20.50 39.34 14.69
CA LEU A 1 -20.43 39.64 16.15
C LEU A 1 -21.21 38.52 16.80
N GLY A 2 -20.72 37.89 17.87
CA GLY A 2 -21.42 36.73 18.42
C GLY A 2 -22.89 37.00 18.74
N GLY A 3 -23.71 35.96 18.59
CA GLY A 3 -25.17 36.00 18.64
C GLY A 3 -25.71 34.87 17.77
N ALA A 4 -27.01 34.54 17.92
CA ALA A 4 -27.68 33.63 17.00
C ALA A 4 -28.31 34.45 15.88
N ASP A 5 -27.56 34.66 14.81
CA ASP A 5 -27.93 35.46 13.65
C ASP A 5 -28.54 34.62 12.53
N THR A 6 -29.23 35.28 11.59
CA THR A 6 -29.74 34.64 10.36
C THR A 6 -29.07 35.30 9.16
N LEU A 7 -28.28 34.51 8.44
CA LEU A 7 -27.53 34.91 7.26
C LEU A 7 -28.26 34.42 6.00
N ILE A 8 -28.58 35.34 5.10
CA ILE A 8 -29.30 35.07 3.84
C ILE A 8 -28.52 35.72 2.71
N GLY A 9 -27.90 34.95 1.81
CA GLY A 9 -27.10 35.50 0.71
C GLY A 9 -27.97 35.98 -0.46
N GLY A 10 -28.92 35.15 -0.89
CA GLY A 10 -29.90 35.53 -1.90
C GLY A 10 -29.50 35.06 -3.30
N LEU A 11 -29.27 35.99 -4.22
CA LEU A 11 -28.86 35.66 -5.59
C LEU A 11 -27.41 36.05 -5.80
N GLY A 12 -26.61 35.15 -6.37
CA GLY A 12 -25.23 35.43 -6.72
C GLY A 12 -24.32 34.39 -6.10
N SER A 13 -23.12 34.84 -5.72
CA SER A 13 -22.18 34.06 -4.93
C SER A 13 -21.96 34.85 -3.66
N ASP A 14 -22.41 34.28 -2.54
CA ASP A 14 -22.46 34.92 -1.25
C ASP A 14 -21.50 34.23 -0.27
N THR A 15 -20.80 35.03 0.54
CA THR A 15 -19.78 34.55 1.48
C THR A 15 -20.19 34.87 2.91
N ALA A 16 -20.23 33.85 3.77
CA ALA A 16 -20.24 34.06 5.22
C ALA A 16 -18.80 34.14 5.73
N ASP A 17 -18.48 35.24 6.42
CA ASP A 17 -17.13 35.56 6.87
C ASP A 17 -17.03 35.50 8.40
N TYR A 18 -16.28 34.51 8.88
CA TYR A 18 -16.01 34.30 10.30
C TYR A 18 -14.55 34.57 10.70
N THR A 19 -13.78 35.26 9.85
CA THR A 19 -12.35 35.56 10.08
C THR A 19 -12.07 36.34 11.37
N ALA A 20 -13.07 37.07 11.87
CA ALA A 20 -12.98 37.80 13.14
C ALA A 20 -13.34 36.97 14.38
N SER A 21 -13.72 35.69 14.22
CA SER A 21 -14.03 34.79 15.33
C SER A 21 -12.81 34.56 16.22
N THR A 22 -13.04 34.52 17.53
CA THR A 22 -11.99 34.33 18.53
C THR A 22 -11.90 32.88 19.02
N ALA A 23 -12.54 31.96 18.30
CA ALA A 23 -12.53 30.51 18.51
C ALA A 23 -12.91 29.82 17.19
N GLY A 24 -12.58 28.53 17.09
CA GLY A 24 -12.96 27.67 15.97
C GLY A 24 -14.48 27.58 15.81
N ILE A 25 -14.90 27.40 14.57
CA ILE A 25 -16.30 27.36 14.15
C ILE A 25 -16.61 26.04 13.43
N ILE A 26 -17.88 25.65 13.50
CA ILE A 26 -18.41 24.51 12.76
C ILE A 26 -19.58 25.03 11.94
N ILE A 27 -19.43 25.05 10.61
CA ILE A 27 -20.45 25.55 9.69
C ILE A 27 -20.80 24.44 8.71
N ASN A 28 -22.10 24.22 8.52
CA ASN A 28 -22.62 23.33 7.50
C ASN A 28 -23.66 24.07 6.67
N LEU A 29 -23.31 24.37 5.42
CA LEU A 29 -24.17 25.12 4.50
C LEU A 29 -25.38 24.29 4.05
N GLU A 30 -25.21 22.99 3.80
CA GLU A 30 -26.32 22.08 3.45
C GLU A 30 -27.39 22.02 4.55
N ALA A 31 -26.98 21.87 5.81
CA ALA A 31 -27.87 21.86 6.96
C ALA A 31 -28.34 23.26 7.38
N GLY A 32 -27.68 24.31 6.90
CA GLY A 32 -27.92 25.70 7.29
C GLY A 32 -27.61 25.98 8.77
N THR A 33 -26.65 25.26 9.36
CA THR A 33 -26.32 25.33 10.79
C THR A 33 -24.93 25.85 11.05
N ALA A 34 -24.76 26.55 12.17
CA ALA A 34 -23.49 27.07 12.62
C ALA A 34 -23.34 27.02 14.15
N ALA A 35 -22.13 26.71 14.62
CA ALA A 35 -21.79 26.56 16.02
C ALA A 35 -20.35 27.03 16.30
N GLY A 36 -20.07 27.34 17.58
CA GLY A 36 -18.74 27.77 18.03
C GLY A 36 -18.44 29.24 17.79
N GLY A 37 -17.60 29.82 18.64
CA GLY A 37 -17.10 31.20 18.49
C GLY A 37 -18.19 32.23 18.18
N HIS A 38 -17.99 32.99 17.10
CA HIS A 38 -18.98 33.96 16.61
C HIS A 38 -20.14 33.35 15.82
N ALA A 39 -20.05 32.07 15.45
CA ALA A 39 -21.05 31.37 14.67
C ALA A 39 -22.12 30.66 15.54
N GLU A 40 -21.98 30.72 16.86
CA GLU A 40 -22.83 30.01 17.82
C GLU A 40 -24.32 30.36 17.67
N GLY A 41 -25.08 29.42 17.10
CA GLY A 41 -26.52 29.54 16.92
C GLY A 41 -26.93 30.24 15.63
N ASP A 42 -25.98 30.54 14.74
CA ASP A 42 -26.27 31.12 13.44
C ASP A 42 -27.03 30.13 12.54
N THR A 43 -27.85 30.69 11.66
CA THR A 43 -28.57 29.97 10.60
C THR A 43 -28.22 30.54 9.25
N LEU A 44 -27.91 29.69 8.28
CA LEU A 44 -27.42 30.10 6.96
C LEU A 44 -28.34 29.59 5.87
N THR A 45 -28.62 30.42 4.85
CA THR A 45 -29.43 30.01 3.69
C THR A 45 -28.98 30.77 2.44
N GLY A 46 -28.75 30.04 1.34
CA GLY A 46 -28.28 30.62 0.08
C GLY A 46 -26.94 31.33 0.24
N ILE A 47 -26.01 30.68 0.92
CA ILE A 47 -24.60 31.09 1.07
C ILE A 47 -23.79 29.99 0.38
N GLU A 48 -22.85 30.36 -0.48
CA GLU A 48 -22.05 29.41 -1.25
C GLU A 48 -20.60 29.34 -0.77
N ASN A 49 -20.12 30.35 -0.04
CA ASN A 49 -18.71 30.43 0.35
C ASN A 49 -18.56 30.64 1.86
N LEU A 50 -17.48 30.09 2.41
CA LEU A 50 -17.11 30.23 3.82
C LEU A 50 -15.67 30.72 3.95
N ASN A 51 -15.48 31.74 4.79
CA ASN A 51 -14.17 32.05 5.34
C ASN A 51 -14.17 31.68 6.83
N GLY A 52 -13.27 30.76 7.18
CA GLY A 52 -13.00 30.32 8.53
C GLY A 52 -12.38 31.41 9.41
N SER A 53 -12.15 31.03 10.65
CA SER A 53 -11.50 31.79 11.70
C SER A 53 -9.98 31.67 11.65
N ALA A 54 -9.31 31.95 12.77
CA ALA A 54 -7.87 31.74 12.94
C ALA A 54 -7.56 30.55 13.88
N PHE A 55 -8.53 29.64 14.00
CA PHE A 55 -8.50 28.46 14.84
C PHE A 55 -9.06 27.28 14.04
N ASP A 56 -8.83 26.07 14.53
CA ASP A 56 -9.34 24.83 13.95
C ASP A 56 -10.86 24.89 13.69
N ASP A 57 -11.23 24.89 12.41
CA ASP A 57 -12.59 24.99 11.91
C ASP A 57 -13.07 23.70 11.24
N THR A 58 -14.39 23.57 11.10
CA THR A 58 -15.02 22.54 10.26
C THR A 58 -16.01 23.22 9.33
N LEU A 59 -15.71 23.19 8.04
CA LEU A 59 -16.47 23.88 7.00
C LEU A 59 -17.06 22.86 6.03
N THR A 60 -18.38 22.83 5.91
CA THR A 60 -19.10 21.97 4.96
C THR A 60 -19.88 22.80 3.96
N GLY A 61 -19.69 22.49 2.68
CA GLY A 61 -20.40 23.05 1.53
C GLY A 61 -21.82 22.53 1.36
N THR A 62 -22.26 22.40 0.11
CA THR A 62 -23.64 22.09 -0.30
C THR A 62 -23.67 20.97 -1.33
N ASP A 63 -24.78 20.23 -1.43
CA ASP A 63 -24.91 19.06 -2.31
C ASP A 63 -25.11 19.39 -3.81
N ALA A 64 -24.85 20.61 -4.31
CA ALA A 64 -25.06 20.92 -5.75
C ALA A 64 -24.36 22.18 -6.27
N GLY A 65 -23.69 22.95 -5.42
CA GLY A 65 -23.15 24.26 -5.75
C GLY A 65 -21.64 24.25 -5.65
N ALA A 66 -20.96 24.88 -6.62
CA ALA A 66 -19.52 25.14 -6.48
C ALA A 66 -19.30 26.10 -5.30
N ASN A 67 -18.67 25.58 -4.25
CA ASN A 67 -18.36 26.30 -3.02
C ASN A 67 -16.89 26.76 -3.01
N THR A 68 -16.63 27.91 -2.39
CA THR A 68 -15.26 28.29 -1.98
C THR A 68 -15.16 28.23 -0.46
N LEU A 69 -14.40 27.28 0.05
CA LEU A 69 -14.16 27.09 1.48
C LEU A 69 -12.71 27.45 1.80
N ASN A 70 -12.51 28.46 2.64
CA ASN A 70 -11.20 28.89 3.12
C ASN A 70 -11.10 28.61 4.63
N GLY A 71 -10.21 27.70 5.05
CA GLY A 71 -9.99 27.35 6.46
C GLY A 71 -9.33 28.49 7.24
N GLY A 72 -8.20 28.97 6.73
CA GLY A 72 -7.54 30.17 7.23
C GLY A 72 -6.29 29.83 8.03
N VAL A 73 -6.33 29.96 9.35
CA VAL A 73 -5.24 29.50 10.23
C VAL A 73 -5.84 28.49 11.19
N GLY A 74 -5.13 27.40 11.46
CA GLY A 74 -5.67 26.32 12.29
C GLY A 74 -5.45 24.99 11.60
N ASN A 75 -5.90 23.91 12.23
CA ASN A 75 -6.02 22.63 11.55
C ASN A 75 -7.49 22.47 11.17
N ASP A 76 -7.81 22.73 9.92
CA ASP A 76 -9.17 22.83 9.43
C ASP A 76 -9.63 21.54 8.75
N VAL A 77 -10.94 21.29 8.80
CA VAL A 77 -11.60 20.20 8.08
C VAL A 77 -12.57 20.80 7.06
N LEU A 78 -12.36 20.50 5.78
CA LEU A 78 -13.13 21.05 4.67
C LEU A 78 -13.81 19.93 3.88
N ALA A 79 -15.13 20.00 3.77
CA ALA A 79 -15.94 19.08 2.98
C ALA A 79 -16.76 19.86 1.96
N GLY A 80 -16.41 19.78 0.68
CA GLY A 80 -17.11 20.47 -0.41
C GLY A 80 -18.53 19.94 -0.65
N LEU A 81 -18.69 18.60 -0.59
CA LEU A 81 -19.86 17.82 -1.02
C LEU A 81 -19.97 17.76 -2.56
N GLU A 82 -21.16 17.81 -3.17
CA GLU A 82 -21.22 17.79 -4.64
C GLU A 82 -20.98 19.20 -5.21
N GLY A 83 -20.10 19.30 -6.18
CA GLY A 83 -19.73 20.58 -6.76
C GLY A 83 -18.39 20.45 -7.43
N ALA A 84 -17.96 21.52 -8.09
CA ALA A 84 -16.56 21.68 -8.45
C ALA A 84 -16.03 22.77 -7.51
N ASP A 85 -15.51 22.35 -6.37
CA ASP A 85 -15.27 23.21 -5.22
C ASP A 85 -13.84 23.73 -5.19
N THR A 86 -13.64 24.83 -4.48
CA THR A 86 -12.30 25.31 -4.13
C THR A 86 -12.11 25.16 -2.63
N LEU A 87 -11.22 24.26 -2.24
CA LEU A 87 -10.86 23.99 -0.84
C LEU A 87 -9.46 24.52 -0.57
N ASP A 88 -9.38 25.59 0.23
CA ASP A 88 -8.11 26.21 0.65
C ASP A 88 -7.96 26.06 2.16
N GLY A 89 -7.06 25.18 2.61
CA GLY A 89 -6.82 24.95 4.04
C GLY A 89 -6.18 26.16 4.73
N GLY A 90 -5.29 26.85 4.02
CA GLY A 90 -4.53 27.97 4.56
C GLY A 90 -3.29 27.52 5.34
N SER A 91 -3.19 27.88 6.61
CA SER A 91 -2.01 27.62 7.45
C SER A 91 -2.33 26.67 8.58
N GLY A 92 -1.77 25.46 8.52
CA GLY A 92 -1.75 24.51 9.61
C GLY A 92 -1.60 23.11 9.06
N SER A 93 -2.39 22.17 9.57
CA SER A 93 -2.49 20.82 9.03
C SER A 93 -3.95 20.56 8.68
N ASP A 94 -4.26 20.77 7.41
CA ASP A 94 -5.64 20.89 6.94
C ASP A 94 -6.08 19.60 6.25
N THR A 95 -7.36 19.27 6.38
CA THR A 95 -7.95 18.02 5.90
C THR A 95 -9.06 18.30 4.90
N ALA A 96 -8.94 17.74 3.69
CA ALA A 96 -10.09 17.61 2.80
C ALA A 96 -10.82 16.29 3.11
N ASP A 97 -12.12 16.37 3.37
CA ASP A 97 -12.96 15.29 3.84
C ASP A 97 -14.00 14.90 2.78
N TYR A 98 -13.86 13.67 2.26
CA TYR A 98 -14.73 13.06 1.26
C TYR A 98 -15.54 11.88 1.81
N THR A 99 -15.65 11.74 3.14
CA THR A 99 -16.33 10.60 3.80
C THR A 99 -17.77 10.39 3.37
N THR A 100 -18.47 11.46 3.00
CA THR A 100 -19.87 11.42 2.54
C THR A 100 -20.02 11.13 1.06
N SER A 101 -18.91 10.98 0.32
CA SER A 101 -18.97 10.75 -1.11
C SER A 101 -19.69 9.46 -1.46
N THR A 102 -20.54 9.53 -2.48
CA THR A 102 -21.35 8.41 -2.94
C THR A 102 -20.66 7.54 -4.01
N ALA A 103 -19.39 7.84 -4.30
CA ALA A 103 -18.50 7.06 -5.17
C ALA A 103 -17.04 7.26 -4.72
N GLY A 104 -16.14 6.44 -5.26
CA GLY A 104 -14.71 6.56 -4.99
C GLY A 104 -14.12 7.85 -5.57
N VAL A 105 -13.14 8.42 -4.86
CA VAL A 105 -12.46 9.66 -5.20
C VAL A 105 -11.02 9.40 -5.64
N ILE A 106 -10.53 10.20 -6.59
CA ILE A 106 -9.16 10.16 -7.08
C ILE A 106 -8.57 11.55 -6.86
N ILE A 107 -7.66 11.66 -5.89
CA ILE A 107 -7.13 12.95 -5.42
C ILE A 107 -5.61 12.89 -5.39
N SER A 108 -4.98 13.95 -5.91
CA SER A 108 -3.55 14.18 -5.78
C SER A 108 -3.31 15.59 -5.24
N LEU A 109 -2.74 15.66 -4.03
CA LEU A 109 -2.32 16.92 -3.41
C LEU A 109 -1.14 17.53 -4.17
N GLU A 110 -0.18 16.72 -4.62
CA GLU A 110 0.96 17.18 -5.43
C GLU A 110 0.51 17.83 -6.75
N ALA A 111 -0.45 17.22 -7.45
CA ALA A 111 -0.94 17.75 -8.71
C ALA A 111 -2.02 18.83 -8.53
N GLY A 112 -2.60 18.97 -7.34
CA GLY A 112 -3.76 19.83 -7.07
C GLY A 112 -5.00 19.41 -7.85
N THR A 113 -5.18 18.11 -8.09
CA THR A 113 -6.28 17.56 -8.90
C THR A 113 -7.15 16.63 -8.09
N ALA A 114 -8.46 16.72 -8.32
CA ALA A 114 -9.47 15.87 -7.72
C ALA A 114 -10.52 15.48 -8.77
N ALA A 115 -10.95 14.22 -8.73
CA ALA A 115 -11.90 13.63 -9.67
C ALA A 115 -12.72 12.51 -9.02
N GLY A 116 -13.90 12.23 -9.57
CA GLY A 116 -14.79 11.16 -9.10
C GLY A 116 -15.61 11.54 -7.87
N GLY A 117 -16.85 11.05 -7.82
CA GLY A 117 -17.75 11.32 -6.69
C GLY A 117 -17.91 12.82 -6.40
N HIS A 118 -17.71 13.18 -5.15
CA HIS A 118 -17.75 14.55 -4.63
C HIS A 118 -16.48 15.33 -4.98
N ALA A 119 -15.40 14.66 -5.37
CA ALA A 119 -14.13 15.29 -5.73
C ALA A 119 -14.11 15.79 -7.18
N GLU A 120 -15.17 15.57 -7.97
CA GLU A 120 -15.20 15.87 -9.40
C GLU A 120 -15.05 17.36 -9.73
N GLY A 121 -13.85 17.75 -10.14
CA GLY A 121 -13.55 19.13 -10.55
C GLY A 121 -13.11 20.02 -9.40
N ASP A 122 -12.92 19.47 -8.20
CA ASP A 122 -12.39 20.20 -7.05
C ASP A 122 -10.96 20.69 -7.31
N VAL A 123 -10.64 21.82 -6.67
CA VAL A 123 -9.30 22.39 -6.59
C VAL A 123 -8.90 22.49 -5.13
N LEU A 124 -7.84 21.77 -4.76
CA LEU A 124 -7.32 21.73 -3.39
C LEU A 124 -6.04 22.54 -3.30
N THR A 125 -5.93 23.41 -2.29
CA THR A 125 -4.73 24.21 -2.03
C THR A 125 -4.44 24.20 -0.52
N SER A 126 -3.16 24.10 -0.16
CA SER A 126 -2.73 24.07 1.25
C SER A 126 -3.48 23.02 2.07
N ILE A 127 -3.59 21.81 1.52
CA ILE A 127 -4.18 20.64 2.19
C ILE A 127 -3.07 19.62 2.38
N GLU A 128 -2.89 19.15 3.61
CA GLU A 128 -1.90 18.13 3.95
C GLU A 128 -2.52 16.75 4.19
N ASN A 129 -3.83 16.69 4.48
CA ASN A 129 -4.50 15.47 4.87
C ASN A 129 -5.71 15.19 3.97
N LEU A 130 -5.94 13.90 3.70
CA LEU A 130 -7.10 13.43 2.96
C LEU A 130 -7.84 12.38 3.77
N THR A 131 -9.16 12.49 3.80
CA THR A 131 -10.05 11.40 4.20
C THR A 131 -10.90 11.02 2.99
N GLY A 132 -10.79 9.77 2.57
CA GLY A 132 -11.53 9.18 1.47
C GLY A 132 -12.98 8.85 1.82
N SER A 133 -13.63 8.15 0.90
CA SER A 133 -15.01 7.75 0.91
C SER A 133 -15.20 6.34 1.50
N ALA A 134 -16.37 5.74 1.27
CA ALA A 134 -16.64 4.34 1.58
C ALA A 134 -16.51 3.42 0.36
N TYR A 135 -15.85 3.90 -0.70
CA TYR A 135 -15.63 3.21 -1.96
C TYR A 135 -14.14 3.22 -2.30
N ALA A 136 -13.75 2.44 -3.30
CA ALA A 136 -12.36 2.37 -3.75
C ALA A 136 -11.81 3.74 -4.18
N ASP A 137 -10.90 4.27 -3.38
CA ASP A 137 -10.27 5.57 -3.55
C ASP A 137 -8.83 5.45 -4.07
N THR A 138 -8.32 6.55 -4.61
CA THR A 138 -6.90 6.73 -4.90
C THR A 138 -6.47 8.07 -4.32
N LEU A 139 -5.71 8.02 -3.22
CA LEU A 139 -5.28 9.20 -2.49
C LEU A 139 -3.76 9.34 -2.62
N THR A 140 -3.32 10.47 -3.17
CA THR A 140 -1.90 10.80 -3.35
C THR A 140 -1.53 12.06 -2.57
N GLY A 141 -0.48 11.96 -1.75
CA GLY A 141 0.12 13.04 -0.97
C GLY A 141 0.98 14.00 -1.80
N THR A 142 2.05 14.47 -1.20
CA THR A 142 3.02 15.45 -1.76
C THR A 142 4.44 14.97 -1.54
N ASP A 143 5.37 15.30 -2.43
CA ASP A 143 6.75 14.79 -2.32
C ASP A 143 7.53 15.35 -1.10
N ALA A 144 7.14 16.53 -0.61
CA ALA A 144 7.84 17.25 0.46
C ALA A 144 7.11 17.28 1.81
N GLY A 145 5.83 16.92 1.84
CA GLY A 145 4.97 17.02 3.01
C GLY A 145 5.09 15.83 3.97
N ALA A 146 4.45 15.93 5.12
CA ALA A 146 4.09 14.75 5.91
C ALA A 146 2.57 14.70 5.91
N ASN A 147 2.02 13.81 5.09
CA ASN A 147 0.60 13.70 4.82
C ASN A 147 -0.06 12.65 5.72
N ARG A 148 -1.32 12.87 6.09
CA ARG A 148 -2.18 11.83 6.67
C ARG A 148 -3.25 11.46 5.64
N LEU A 149 -3.17 10.24 5.12
CA LEU A 149 -4.12 9.70 4.14
C LEU A 149 -4.94 8.59 4.81
N ALA A 150 -6.26 8.76 4.86
CA ALA A 150 -7.19 7.75 5.34
C ALA A 150 -8.11 7.32 4.19
N GLY A 151 -8.05 6.06 3.77
CA GLY A 151 -8.87 5.50 2.69
C GLY A 151 -10.34 5.42 3.10
N GLY A 152 -10.63 4.68 4.17
CA GLY A 152 -11.96 4.58 4.72
C GLY A 152 -12.50 3.16 4.57
N ALA A 153 -13.46 2.97 3.68
CA ALA A 153 -13.89 1.64 3.29
C ALA A 153 -13.77 1.49 1.78
N GLY A 154 -13.63 0.28 1.28
CA GLY A 154 -13.33 0.05 -0.13
C GLY A 154 -11.89 -0.45 -0.28
N ASN A 155 -11.50 -0.75 -1.52
CA ASN A 155 -10.14 -1.18 -1.80
C ASN A 155 -9.36 0.04 -2.29
N ASP A 156 -8.57 0.62 -1.41
CA ASP A 156 -7.97 1.93 -1.60
C ASP A 156 -6.51 1.84 -2.03
N LEU A 157 -6.06 2.82 -2.79
CA LEU A 157 -4.65 3.04 -3.11
C LEU A 157 -4.17 4.30 -2.41
N LEU A 158 -3.25 4.15 -1.47
CA LEU A 158 -2.69 5.24 -0.66
C LEU A 158 -1.21 5.42 -0.98
N ASP A 159 -0.87 6.58 -1.56
CA ASP A 159 0.50 6.93 -1.93
C ASP A 159 0.90 8.26 -1.28
N GLY A 160 1.73 8.21 -0.25
CA GLY A 160 2.26 9.41 0.40
C GLY A 160 3.17 10.25 -0.50
N LEU A 161 3.75 9.63 -1.55
CA LEU A 161 4.95 10.08 -2.24
C LEU A 161 6.15 10.13 -1.28
N GLY A 162 7.04 11.12 -1.40
CA GLY A 162 8.07 11.39 -0.40
C GLY A 162 7.47 11.93 0.91
N GLY A 163 8.31 12.15 1.93
CA GLY A 163 7.82 12.59 3.24
C GLY A 163 7.92 11.53 4.32
N ASN A 164 7.22 11.74 5.42
CA ASN A 164 7.04 10.73 6.47
C ASN A 164 5.54 10.68 6.77
N ASP A 165 4.85 9.80 6.06
CA ASP A 165 3.40 9.86 5.98
C ASP A 165 2.72 8.94 6.98
N THR A 166 1.45 9.18 7.22
CA THR A 166 0.57 8.24 7.93
C THR A 166 -0.50 7.77 6.96
N LEU A 167 -0.43 6.50 6.59
CA LEU A 167 -1.34 5.85 5.66
C LEU A 167 -2.26 4.90 6.44
N ILE A 168 -3.57 5.05 6.30
CA ILE A 168 -4.59 4.28 7.01
C ILE A 168 -5.56 3.74 5.97
N GLY A 169 -5.59 2.42 5.75
CA GLY A 169 -6.48 1.81 4.76
C GLY A 169 -7.92 1.84 5.26
N GLY A 170 -8.16 1.14 6.35
CA GLY A 170 -9.51 0.90 6.84
C GLY A 170 -10.04 -0.40 6.25
N THR A 171 -11.34 -0.52 5.99
CA THR A 171 -11.91 -1.82 5.56
C THR A 171 -11.84 -2.03 4.06
N GLY A 172 -11.27 -3.14 3.62
CA GLY A 172 -11.14 -3.56 2.24
C GLY A 172 -9.74 -4.09 1.98
N ASP A 173 -9.46 -4.51 0.74
CA ASP A 173 -8.11 -4.97 0.37
C ASP A 173 -7.32 -3.78 -0.18
N ASP A 174 -6.49 -3.17 0.68
CA ASP A 174 -5.83 -1.89 0.41
C ASP A 174 -4.38 -2.04 -0.10
N ILE A 175 -3.90 -1.00 -0.77
CA ILE A 175 -2.52 -0.90 -1.25
C ILE A 175 -1.85 0.36 -0.69
N PHE A 176 -0.79 0.16 0.07
CA PHE A 176 0.07 1.21 0.61
C PHE A 176 1.35 1.34 -0.23
N ILE A 177 1.59 2.51 -0.80
CA ILE A 177 2.88 2.83 -1.40
C ILE A 177 3.76 3.49 -0.34
N VAL A 178 4.87 2.84 -0.01
CA VAL A 178 5.83 3.29 0.99
C VAL A 178 7.12 3.70 0.31
N SER A 179 7.55 4.94 0.53
CA SER A 179 8.75 5.50 -0.09
C SER A 179 9.77 6.04 0.92
N SER A 180 9.36 6.15 2.19
CA SER A 180 10.22 6.57 3.28
C SER A 180 10.19 5.59 4.43
N THR A 181 11.36 5.35 5.04
CA THR A 181 11.44 4.56 6.28
C THR A 181 10.74 5.23 7.47
N GLY A 182 10.36 6.50 7.33
CA GLY A 182 9.58 7.22 8.33
C GLY A 182 8.06 7.13 8.13
N ASP A 183 7.59 6.50 7.05
CA ASP A 183 6.17 6.27 6.82
C ASP A 183 5.59 5.34 7.89
N ARG A 184 4.29 5.50 8.13
CA ARG A 184 3.52 4.73 9.11
C ARG A 184 2.27 4.19 8.46
N VAL A 185 2.24 2.88 8.25
CA VAL A 185 1.03 2.14 7.86
C VAL A 185 0.26 1.78 9.13
N ILE A 186 -1.04 2.10 9.15
CA ILE A 186 -1.94 1.80 10.27
C ILE A 186 -3.07 0.94 9.72
N GLU A 187 -3.11 -0.30 10.22
CA GLU A 187 -4.12 -1.29 9.88
C GLU A 187 -4.73 -1.91 11.14
N VAL A 188 -5.96 -2.43 11.01
CA VAL A 188 -6.66 -3.15 12.08
C VAL A 188 -7.01 -4.56 11.64
N ALA A 189 -6.96 -5.49 12.58
CA ALA A 189 -7.19 -6.90 12.29
C ALA A 189 -8.61 -7.15 11.76
N GLY A 190 -8.69 -7.83 10.62
CA GLY A 190 -9.95 -8.24 9.99
C GLY A 190 -10.58 -7.18 9.09
N GLU A 191 -9.82 -6.16 8.70
CA GLU A 191 -10.28 -5.12 7.79
C GLU A 191 -10.08 -5.49 6.30
N GLY A 192 -9.15 -6.38 5.96
CA GLY A 192 -9.07 -6.99 4.64
C GLY A 192 -7.80 -7.80 4.42
N ARG A 193 -7.31 -7.84 3.17
CA ARG A 193 -6.02 -8.40 2.78
C ARG A 193 -5.17 -7.35 2.11
N ASP A 194 -4.20 -6.86 2.85
CA ASP A 194 -3.54 -5.61 2.49
C ASP A 194 -2.15 -5.84 1.90
N THR A 195 -1.73 -4.89 1.06
CA THR A 195 -0.45 -4.94 0.35
C THR A 195 0.37 -3.69 0.61
N ILE A 196 1.59 -3.88 1.08
CA ILE A 196 2.60 -2.83 1.08
C ILE A 196 3.49 -2.99 -0.14
N ARG A 197 3.59 -1.93 -0.94
CA ARG A 197 4.58 -1.78 -2.01
C ARG A 197 5.65 -0.81 -1.56
N SER A 198 6.85 -1.31 -1.29
CA SER A 198 7.91 -0.50 -0.69
C SER A 198 9.07 -0.27 -1.65
N SER A 199 9.52 0.97 -1.78
CA SER A 199 10.77 1.33 -2.48
C SER A 199 11.97 1.51 -1.51
N VAL A 200 11.75 1.23 -0.22
CA VAL A 200 12.75 1.26 0.85
C VAL A 200 12.77 -0.05 1.64
N ASP A 201 13.74 -0.22 2.53
CA ASP A 201 13.72 -1.31 3.50
C ASP A 201 12.45 -1.23 4.35
N TRP A 202 11.74 -2.34 4.49
CA TRP A 202 10.46 -2.35 5.19
C TRP A 202 10.27 -3.56 6.09
N THR A 203 9.55 -3.35 7.20
CA THR A 203 9.09 -4.40 8.10
C THR A 203 7.59 -4.26 8.24
N VAL A 204 6.87 -5.30 7.85
CA VAL A 204 5.40 -5.32 7.87
C VAL A 204 4.93 -5.22 9.32
N GLY A 205 3.96 -4.34 9.56
CA GLY A 205 3.28 -4.24 10.86
C GLY A 205 2.45 -5.49 11.14
N VAL A 206 1.84 -5.57 12.32
CA VAL A 206 0.79 -6.58 12.51
C VAL A 206 -0.37 -6.27 11.55
N THR A 207 -1.08 -7.29 11.06
CA THR A 207 -2.31 -7.19 10.23
C THR A 207 -2.19 -6.89 8.75
N VAL A 208 -0.98 -6.79 8.19
CA VAL A 208 -0.79 -6.75 6.73
C VAL A 208 -0.25 -8.09 6.25
N GLU A 209 -0.77 -8.59 5.13
CA GLU A 209 -0.50 -9.93 4.61
C GLU A 209 0.54 -9.96 3.49
N ARG A 210 0.74 -8.85 2.74
CA ARG A 210 1.63 -8.84 1.57
C ARG A 210 2.64 -7.68 1.60
N LEU A 211 3.89 -8.00 1.29
CA LEU A 211 4.96 -7.05 1.01
C LEU A 211 5.52 -7.30 -0.40
N GLU A 212 5.58 -6.26 -1.22
CA GLU A 212 6.19 -6.28 -2.56
C GLU A 212 7.25 -5.17 -2.63
N LEU A 213 8.53 -5.54 -2.70
CA LEU A 213 9.59 -4.56 -2.92
C LEU A 213 9.53 -4.03 -4.36
N GLN A 214 9.79 -2.73 -4.52
CA GLN A 214 9.71 -2.03 -5.80
C GLN A 214 11.10 -1.57 -6.25
N GLY A 215 11.22 -1.23 -7.53
CA GLY A 215 12.46 -0.72 -8.11
C GLY A 215 13.52 -1.81 -8.34
N SER A 216 14.79 -1.41 -8.31
CA SER A 216 15.93 -2.30 -8.58
C SER A 216 17.01 -2.21 -7.50
N GLY A 217 16.65 -1.70 -6.32
CA GLY A 217 17.57 -1.54 -5.20
C GLY A 217 17.71 -2.83 -4.41
N ASN A 218 18.87 -3.03 -3.80
CA ASN A 218 19.12 -4.14 -2.88
C ASN A 218 18.45 -3.84 -1.53
N LEU A 219 17.16 -4.18 -1.44
CA LEU A 219 16.31 -3.88 -0.29
C LEU A 219 16.11 -5.07 0.65
N THR A 220 15.72 -4.78 1.88
CA THR A 220 15.31 -5.75 2.89
C THR A 220 13.80 -5.69 3.09
N GLY A 221 13.11 -6.81 2.89
CA GLY A 221 11.70 -7.00 3.24
C GLY A 221 11.55 -7.98 4.39
N ASN A 222 10.87 -7.58 5.46
CA ASN A 222 10.57 -8.45 6.59
C ASN A 222 9.05 -8.55 6.75
N GLY A 223 8.52 -9.76 6.76
CA GLY A 223 7.20 -10.06 7.27
C GLY A 223 7.12 -9.93 8.79
N ASN A 224 6.07 -10.50 9.37
CA ASN A 224 5.66 -10.39 10.75
C ASN A 224 5.45 -11.79 11.37
N GLY A 225 4.54 -11.92 12.33
CA GLY A 225 4.24 -13.20 13.01
C GLY A 225 3.02 -13.93 12.45
N PHE A 226 2.53 -13.53 11.27
CA PHE A 226 1.40 -14.12 10.55
C PHE A 226 1.87 -14.65 9.20
N ASP A 227 1.03 -15.46 8.56
CA ASP A 227 1.24 -15.95 7.20
C ASP A 227 1.37 -14.76 6.23
N ASN A 228 2.57 -14.54 5.70
CA ASN A 228 2.87 -13.42 4.82
C ASN A 228 3.26 -13.87 3.41
N THR A 229 2.94 -13.04 2.41
CA THR A 229 3.54 -13.11 1.08
C THR A 229 4.59 -12.02 0.94
N VAL A 230 5.86 -12.40 0.81
CA VAL A 230 6.99 -11.46 0.72
C VAL A 230 7.67 -11.61 -0.64
N GLY A 231 7.52 -10.59 -1.48
CA GLY A 231 8.12 -10.50 -2.81
C GLY A 231 9.26 -9.48 -2.87
N GLY A 232 10.35 -9.87 -3.51
CA GLY A 232 11.49 -9.00 -3.82
C GLY A 232 11.24 -8.06 -5.00
N ASN A 233 12.33 -7.57 -5.58
CA ASN A 233 12.37 -6.72 -6.75
C ASN A 233 13.44 -7.24 -7.73
N SER A 234 14.13 -6.37 -8.49
CA SER A 234 15.19 -6.82 -9.42
C SER A 234 16.61 -6.68 -8.89
N GLY A 235 16.79 -6.34 -7.61
CA GLY A 235 18.07 -6.23 -6.93
C GLY A 235 18.30 -7.41 -5.99
N ASP A 236 19.51 -7.51 -5.42
CA ASP A 236 19.82 -8.58 -4.46
C ASP A 236 19.14 -8.26 -3.12
N ASN A 237 18.02 -8.92 -2.83
CA ASN A 237 17.19 -8.65 -1.66
C ASN A 237 17.50 -9.56 -0.48
N ILE A 238 17.10 -9.09 0.71
CA ILE A 238 16.99 -9.91 1.91
C ILE A 238 15.51 -10.01 2.24
N LEU A 239 14.93 -11.21 2.11
CA LEU A 239 13.52 -11.45 2.37
C LEU A 239 13.37 -12.38 3.57
N ARG A 240 12.52 -11.98 4.52
CA ARG A 240 12.23 -12.76 5.73
C ARG A 240 10.72 -12.93 5.88
N GLY A 241 10.24 -14.16 6.00
CA GLY A 241 8.84 -14.47 6.30
C GLY A 241 8.49 -14.10 7.75
N GLY A 242 9.15 -14.76 8.70
CA GLY A 242 9.00 -14.47 10.13
C GLY A 242 8.48 -15.68 10.89
N SER A 243 7.31 -15.58 11.49
CA SER A 243 6.59 -16.75 11.98
C SER A 243 5.31 -16.89 11.16
N GLY A 244 4.84 -18.11 10.92
CA GLY A 244 3.63 -18.33 10.15
C GLY A 244 3.88 -19.32 9.02
N VAL A 245 2.95 -19.40 8.07
CA VAL A 245 3.13 -20.15 6.83
C VAL A 245 3.37 -19.13 5.73
N ASP A 246 4.64 -18.83 5.47
CA ASP A 246 5.01 -17.74 4.59
C ASP A 246 5.21 -18.20 3.14
N THR A 247 5.04 -17.27 2.20
CA THR A 247 5.37 -17.44 0.78
C THR A 247 6.37 -16.37 0.38
N ILE A 248 7.55 -16.78 -0.08
CA ILE A 248 8.67 -15.89 -0.35
C ILE A 248 9.14 -16.05 -1.79
N ALA A 249 9.19 -14.95 -2.54
CA ALA A 249 9.69 -14.91 -3.92
C ALA A 249 10.76 -13.83 -4.07
N GLY A 250 11.99 -14.21 -4.42
CA GLY A 250 13.10 -13.26 -4.65
C GLY A 250 12.91 -12.38 -5.89
N TYR A 251 12.34 -12.98 -6.94
CA TYR A 251 12.33 -12.47 -8.31
C TYR A 251 13.71 -12.46 -8.96
N LEU A 252 14.24 -11.31 -9.39
CA LEU A 252 15.53 -11.25 -10.09
C LEU A 252 16.60 -10.75 -9.13
N GLY A 253 17.78 -11.34 -9.18
CA GLY A 253 18.90 -10.96 -8.31
C GLY A 253 19.39 -12.17 -7.54
N ASN A 254 20.47 -12.04 -6.81
CA ASN A 254 20.92 -13.11 -5.91
C ASN A 254 20.34 -12.86 -4.52
N ASP A 255 19.16 -13.41 -4.25
CA ASP A 255 18.42 -13.10 -3.05
C ASP A 255 18.83 -13.95 -1.85
N ARG A 256 18.64 -13.41 -0.66
CA ARG A 256 18.74 -14.18 0.59
C ARG A 256 17.36 -14.36 1.20
N LEU A 257 16.86 -15.58 1.13
CA LEU A 257 15.53 -15.96 1.57
C LEU A 257 15.60 -16.63 2.96
N VAL A 258 14.74 -16.19 3.87
CA VAL A 258 14.61 -16.71 5.23
C VAL A 258 13.13 -16.99 5.48
N GLY A 259 12.75 -18.26 5.62
CA GLY A 259 11.38 -18.63 5.92
C GLY A 259 11.00 -18.19 7.33
N GLY A 260 11.72 -18.75 8.30
CA GLY A 260 11.52 -18.52 9.72
C GLY A 260 10.84 -19.71 10.39
N GLU A 261 9.87 -19.44 11.26
CA GLU A 261 9.11 -20.50 11.94
C GLU A 261 7.85 -20.85 11.16
N GLY A 262 7.65 -22.13 10.87
CA GLY A 262 6.43 -22.65 10.27
C GLY A 262 6.74 -23.35 8.96
N ARG A 263 5.72 -23.58 8.13
CA ARG A 263 5.89 -24.23 6.83
C ARG A 263 5.94 -23.16 5.76
N ASP A 264 7.13 -22.86 5.28
CA ASP A 264 7.30 -21.77 4.32
C ASP A 264 7.42 -22.30 2.89
N THR A 265 7.04 -21.46 1.93
CA THR A 265 7.12 -21.76 0.51
C THR A 265 8.07 -20.80 -0.18
N PHE A 266 9.17 -21.32 -0.73
CA PHE A 266 10.12 -20.55 -1.52
C PHE A 266 9.79 -20.69 -3.01
N VAL A 267 9.44 -19.58 -3.65
CA VAL A 267 8.89 -19.51 -5.01
C VAL A 267 9.97 -19.09 -6.00
N PHE A 268 10.15 -19.92 -7.04
CA PHE A 268 11.02 -19.63 -8.18
C PHE A 268 10.18 -19.45 -9.45
N ASN A 269 9.97 -18.18 -9.81
CA ASN A 269 9.07 -17.73 -10.90
C ASN A 269 9.71 -16.65 -11.79
N SER A 270 11.05 -16.59 -11.81
CA SER A 270 11.81 -15.61 -12.58
C SER A 270 12.81 -16.29 -13.52
N VAL A 271 13.35 -15.51 -14.48
CA VAL A 271 14.31 -16.04 -15.46
C VAL A 271 15.58 -16.52 -14.76
N LEU A 272 15.94 -17.79 -14.96
CA LEU A 272 17.19 -18.35 -14.44
C LEU A 272 18.43 -17.74 -15.10
N GLY A 273 19.50 -17.56 -14.34
CA GLY A 273 20.77 -17.04 -14.84
C GLY A 273 21.89 -17.05 -13.79
N PRO A 274 23.14 -16.77 -14.22
CA PRO A 274 24.30 -16.78 -13.32
C PRO A 274 24.27 -15.67 -12.25
N ASP A 275 23.46 -14.62 -12.47
CA ASP A 275 23.25 -13.50 -11.54
C ASP A 275 21.85 -13.57 -10.88
N ASN A 276 21.20 -14.73 -10.92
CA ASN A 276 19.89 -14.98 -10.32
C ASN A 276 19.89 -16.32 -9.57
N ILE A 277 20.77 -16.42 -8.57
CA ILE A 277 20.98 -17.60 -7.75
C ILE A 277 20.69 -17.26 -6.29
N ASP A 278 19.54 -17.72 -5.81
CA ASP A 278 19.10 -17.41 -4.46
C ASP A 278 19.79 -18.28 -3.40
N THR A 279 19.80 -17.80 -2.17
CA THR A 279 20.25 -18.54 -1.00
C THR A 279 19.14 -18.62 0.03
N ILE A 280 18.62 -19.83 0.26
CA ILE A 280 17.67 -20.11 1.34
C ILE A 280 18.47 -20.52 2.58
N THR A 281 18.38 -19.70 3.65
CA THR A 281 19.33 -19.84 4.77
C THR A 281 18.87 -20.76 5.89
N ASP A 282 17.59 -21.06 5.98
CA ASP A 282 16.98 -21.80 7.10
C ASP A 282 16.03 -22.92 6.67
N TYR A 283 16.11 -23.36 5.41
CA TYR A 283 15.28 -24.45 4.87
C TYR A 283 15.28 -25.69 5.76
N THR A 284 14.09 -26.17 6.10
CA THR A 284 13.84 -27.40 6.85
C THR A 284 13.00 -28.38 6.02
N ILE A 285 13.43 -29.63 5.95
CA ILE A 285 12.74 -30.70 5.19
C ILE A 285 11.39 -31.09 5.84
N ALA A 286 11.23 -30.81 7.14
CA ALA A 286 10.04 -31.19 7.86
C ALA A 286 8.88 -30.25 7.57
N ASP A 287 9.18 -28.97 7.36
CA ASP A 287 8.18 -27.93 7.30
C ASP A 287 8.13 -27.28 5.91
N ASP A 288 9.24 -26.95 5.27
CA ASP A 288 9.26 -26.07 4.10
C ASP A 288 9.02 -26.76 2.75
N MET A 289 8.73 -25.95 1.73
CA MET A 289 8.55 -26.37 0.35
C MET A 289 9.25 -25.43 -0.64
N ILE A 290 9.67 -25.99 -1.77
CA ILE A 290 10.15 -25.25 -2.94
C ILE A 290 9.10 -25.32 -4.04
N LEU A 291 8.65 -24.16 -4.51
CA LEU A 291 7.68 -24.04 -5.58
C LEU A 291 8.36 -23.54 -6.86
N LEU A 292 8.14 -24.27 -7.95
CA LEU A 292 8.75 -24.04 -9.25
C LEU A 292 7.67 -23.68 -10.27
N GLU A 293 7.78 -22.51 -10.91
CA GLU A 293 6.84 -22.13 -11.97
C GLU A 293 7.19 -22.85 -13.28
N ASN A 294 6.26 -23.62 -13.84
CA ASN A 294 6.43 -24.42 -15.06
C ASN A 294 6.79 -23.57 -16.28
N GLY A 295 6.37 -22.30 -16.31
CA GLY A 295 6.78 -21.34 -17.34
C GLY A 295 8.29 -21.11 -17.39
N ILE A 296 8.97 -21.22 -16.24
CA ILE A 296 10.43 -21.11 -16.09
C ILE A 296 11.08 -22.50 -16.20
N PHE A 297 10.53 -23.48 -15.47
CA PHE A 297 11.04 -24.84 -15.37
C PHE A 297 10.39 -25.78 -16.41
N ALA A 298 10.44 -25.36 -17.67
CA ALA A 298 9.75 -26.02 -18.76
C ALA A 298 10.15 -27.51 -18.91
N GLY A 299 9.15 -28.38 -19.09
CA GLY A 299 9.34 -29.83 -19.23
C GLY A 299 9.13 -30.59 -17.91
N LEU A 300 8.94 -29.90 -16.79
CA LEU A 300 8.35 -30.47 -15.60
C LEU A 300 6.83 -30.65 -15.78
N VAL A 301 6.26 -31.57 -14.99
CA VAL A 301 4.82 -31.81 -14.93
C VAL A 301 4.28 -31.11 -13.69
N GLU A 302 3.19 -30.35 -13.83
CA GLU A 302 2.50 -29.69 -12.72
C GLU A 302 2.10 -30.68 -11.62
N GLY A 303 2.22 -30.23 -10.36
CA GLY A 303 2.03 -31.02 -9.15
C GLY A 303 3.34 -31.35 -8.43
N MET A 304 3.29 -32.35 -7.53
CA MET A 304 4.50 -32.83 -6.84
C MET A 304 5.52 -33.34 -7.86
N LEU A 305 6.80 -32.96 -7.69
CA LEU A 305 7.86 -33.40 -8.59
C LEU A 305 7.97 -34.94 -8.59
N ALA A 306 7.99 -35.51 -9.79
CA ALA A 306 8.17 -36.95 -9.96
C ALA A 306 9.57 -37.38 -9.47
N ALA A 307 9.66 -38.52 -8.77
CA ALA A 307 10.94 -39.05 -8.32
C ALA A 307 11.93 -39.34 -9.47
N THR A 308 11.43 -39.60 -10.67
CA THR A 308 12.25 -39.78 -11.88
C THR A 308 12.77 -38.46 -12.45
N ALA A 309 12.28 -37.32 -11.97
CA ALA A 309 12.71 -36.00 -12.38
C ALA A 309 13.72 -35.36 -11.41
N PHE A 310 14.16 -36.11 -10.40
CA PHE A 310 15.03 -35.62 -9.33
C PHE A 310 16.28 -36.49 -9.17
N HIS A 311 17.44 -35.85 -9.11
CA HIS A 311 18.72 -36.52 -8.91
C HIS A 311 19.55 -35.86 -7.79
N ILE A 312 20.24 -36.69 -6.99
CA ILE A 312 21.24 -36.21 -6.02
C ILE A 312 22.63 -36.43 -6.62
N GLY A 313 23.34 -35.36 -6.92
CA GLY A 313 24.64 -35.42 -7.57
C GLY A 313 25.19 -34.06 -7.96
N THR A 314 26.25 -34.06 -8.78
CA THR A 314 26.86 -32.83 -9.31
C THR A 314 26.43 -32.51 -10.74
N ALA A 315 25.61 -33.38 -11.34
CA ALA A 315 25.15 -33.35 -12.73
C ALA A 315 23.93 -34.27 -12.85
N ALA A 316 23.10 -34.09 -13.89
CA ALA A 316 22.01 -35.01 -14.19
C ALA A 316 22.56 -36.42 -14.52
N HIS A 317 21.89 -37.49 -14.07
CA HIS A 317 22.31 -38.86 -14.36
C HIS A 317 21.76 -39.34 -15.71
N ASP A 318 20.53 -38.95 -16.04
CA ASP A 318 19.94 -39.13 -17.35
C ASP A 318 19.06 -37.94 -17.77
N ALA A 319 18.46 -38.04 -18.97
CA ALA A 319 17.61 -37.01 -19.57
C ALA A 319 16.31 -36.72 -18.78
N SER A 320 15.88 -37.63 -17.90
CA SER A 320 14.68 -37.44 -17.10
C SER A 320 14.95 -36.64 -15.83
N ASP A 321 16.18 -36.61 -15.34
CA ASP A 321 16.58 -35.83 -14.15
C ASP A 321 16.59 -34.32 -14.43
N ARG A 322 15.47 -33.67 -14.16
CA ARG A 322 15.29 -32.23 -14.42
C ARG A 322 15.79 -31.37 -13.26
N ILE A 323 15.65 -31.81 -12.01
CA ILE A 323 16.13 -31.11 -10.82
C ILE A 323 17.28 -31.91 -10.20
N ILE A 324 18.40 -31.24 -9.96
CA ILE A 324 19.61 -31.83 -9.41
C ILE A 324 19.97 -31.14 -8.11
N PHE A 325 20.21 -31.91 -7.06
CA PHE A 325 20.67 -31.42 -5.77
C PHE A 325 22.09 -31.89 -5.46
N ASN A 326 23.00 -30.94 -5.27
CA ASN A 326 24.35 -31.22 -4.80
C ASN A 326 24.39 -31.13 -3.27
N SER A 327 24.28 -32.28 -2.60
CA SER A 327 24.27 -32.33 -1.14
C SER A 327 25.56 -31.85 -0.46
N THR A 328 26.67 -31.74 -1.19
CA THR A 328 27.94 -31.25 -0.63
C THR A 328 28.00 -29.73 -0.59
N THR A 329 27.44 -29.06 -1.60
CA THR A 329 27.44 -27.60 -1.71
C THR A 329 26.12 -26.96 -1.33
N GLY A 330 25.03 -27.74 -1.24
CA GLY A 330 23.68 -27.25 -1.07
C GLY A 330 23.04 -26.70 -2.37
N GLY A 331 23.73 -26.80 -3.51
CA GLY A 331 23.26 -26.21 -4.77
C GLY A 331 22.09 -26.99 -5.38
N LEU A 332 21.09 -26.25 -5.86
CA LEU A 332 19.95 -26.74 -6.62
C LEU A 332 20.07 -26.28 -8.08
N PHE A 333 19.99 -27.23 -9.00
CA PHE A 333 20.22 -27.01 -10.42
C PHE A 333 19.03 -27.53 -11.23
N PHE A 334 18.78 -26.89 -12.36
CA PHE A 334 17.80 -27.29 -13.35
C PHE A 334 18.49 -27.69 -14.65
N ASP A 335 18.30 -28.94 -15.09
CA ASP A 335 18.64 -29.37 -16.44
C ASP A 335 17.55 -28.86 -17.39
N LYS A 336 17.87 -27.79 -18.13
CA LYS A 336 16.94 -27.12 -19.03
C LYS A 336 16.75 -27.86 -20.36
N ASP A 337 17.80 -28.49 -20.88
CA ASP A 337 17.73 -29.15 -22.19
C ASP A 337 17.20 -30.59 -22.09
N GLY A 338 17.26 -31.19 -20.91
CA GLY A 338 16.79 -32.55 -20.65
C GLY A 338 17.59 -33.59 -21.44
N LEU A 339 18.85 -33.30 -21.76
CA LEU A 339 19.75 -34.23 -22.42
C LEU A 339 20.65 -34.97 -21.42
N GLY A 340 20.63 -34.56 -20.15
CA GLY A 340 21.54 -35.02 -19.11
C GLY A 340 22.94 -34.42 -19.26
N GLY A 341 23.72 -34.40 -18.17
CA GLY A 341 25.12 -33.90 -18.18
C GLY A 341 25.36 -32.67 -17.30
N ILE A 342 26.34 -31.83 -17.70
CA ILE A 342 26.90 -30.76 -16.86
C ILE A 342 26.31 -29.36 -17.11
N ASP A 343 25.42 -29.20 -18.11
CA ASP A 343 24.89 -27.90 -18.54
C ASP A 343 23.66 -27.43 -17.73
N ALA A 344 23.54 -27.90 -16.48
CA ALA A 344 22.47 -27.50 -15.58
C ALA A 344 22.69 -26.09 -15.02
N ILE A 345 21.62 -25.31 -14.92
CA ILE A 345 21.66 -23.94 -14.41
C ILE A 345 21.36 -24.00 -12.91
N GLN A 346 22.25 -23.45 -12.09
CA GLN A 346 21.96 -23.28 -10.66
C GLN A 346 20.91 -22.19 -10.49
N PHE A 347 19.89 -22.44 -9.67
CA PHE A 347 18.85 -21.45 -9.37
C PHE A 347 18.78 -21.12 -7.88
N ALA A 348 19.27 -22.02 -7.02
CA ALA A 348 19.27 -21.78 -5.59
C ALA A 348 20.41 -22.50 -4.87
N THR A 349 20.64 -22.10 -3.63
CA THR A 349 21.48 -22.77 -2.65
C THR A 349 20.71 -22.90 -1.34
N VAL A 350 20.71 -24.09 -0.75
CA VAL A 350 20.22 -24.36 0.60
C VAL A 350 21.38 -24.75 1.52
N THR A 351 21.10 -24.99 2.80
CA THR A 351 22.10 -25.52 3.74
C THR A 351 22.68 -26.86 3.23
N PRO A 352 24.02 -27.00 3.14
CA PRO A 352 24.64 -28.26 2.74
C PRO A 352 24.31 -29.43 3.66
N GLY A 353 24.22 -30.64 3.10
CA GLY A 353 24.00 -31.87 3.85
C GLY A 353 22.55 -32.21 4.16
N LEU A 354 21.59 -31.40 3.73
CA LEU A 354 20.16 -31.71 3.81
C LEU A 354 19.80 -32.98 3.00
N ALA A 355 18.83 -33.75 3.48
CA ALA A 355 18.28 -34.92 2.79
C ALA A 355 17.10 -34.56 1.86
N ILE A 356 17.31 -33.59 0.96
CA ILE A 356 16.30 -33.16 -0.01
C ILE A 356 15.93 -34.30 -0.96
N ASN A 357 14.63 -34.41 -1.26
CA ASN A 357 14.08 -35.40 -2.18
C ASN A 357 13.02 -34.75 -3.09
N ALA A 358 12.45 -35.49 -4.05
CA ALA A 358 11.47 -34.93 -4.98
C ALA A 358 10.20 -34.39 -4.29
N GLY A 359 9.83 -34.93 -3.13
CA GLY A 359 8.68 -34.50 -2.33
C GLY A 359 8.80 -33.10 -1.73
N GLU A 360 9.98 -32.47 -1.83
CA GLU A 360 10.22 -31.09 -1.40
C GLU A 360 9.79 -30.05 -2.45
N PHE A 361 9.48 -30.50 -3.68
CA PHE A 361 9.22 -29.62 -4.82
C PHE A 361 7.79 -29.74 -5.33
N PHE A 362 7.16 -28.58 -5.55
CA PHE A 362 5.85 -28.47 -6.18
C PHE A 362 5.96 -27.61 -7.44
N VAL A 363 5.40 -28.11 -8.55
CA VAL A 363 5.42 -27.42 -9.84
C VAL A 363 4.03 -26.83 -10.10
N VAL A 364 3.96 -25.54 -10.44
CA VAL A 364 2.71 -24.83 -10.78
C VAL A 364 2.72 -24.27 -12.18
#